data_AF-A0A8J6PW31-F1
#
_entry.id   AF-A0A8J6PW31-F1
#
_cell.length_a   1.000
_cell.length_b   1.000
_cell.length_c   1.000
_cell.angle_alpha   90.00
_cell.angle_beta   90.00
_cell.angle_gamma   90.00
#
_symmetry.space_group_name_H-M   'P 1'
#
loop_
_entity.id
_entity.type
_entity.pdbx_description
1 polymer ?
#
loop_
_entity_poly.entity_id
_entity_poly.type
_entity_poly.pdbx_seq_one_letter_code
_entity_poly.pdbx_strand_id
1 'polypeptide(L)'
;MGRIRLLCVAGGIACAIAFAPVNAHAAPAPLNNLDDVPGRTSITFQHSPSGTRVGTANEGEARPALSISKLYIVDHALRHGDGSERDRMLAERAIRFSDDGAAEELFGKYPNSISATAAEYGLTATGGGYWGSSTTSTADTVTFLEAKKRTDPGSPLFGWMAAAGPVAADGTNQNWGTSTLPGVIGSKWGWSDFGPSSVASASFGSDFSVAAQTHGTAADQTADVQGAFGPEPTPPTPSPLALPQITPDEQGLRALIDYFGQVVPLPR
;
A
#
# COMPACT_ATOMS: atom_id res chain seq x y z
N MET A 1 -3.04 6.04 -72.05
CA MET A 1 -3.45 7.30 -71.38
C MET A 1 -4.68 6.95 -70.53
N GLY A 2 -4.79 7.07 -69.22
CA GLY A 2 -3.89 7.37 -68.10
C GLY A 2 -4.49 6.68 -66.86
N ARG A 3 -3.64 6.29 -65.89
CA ARG A 3 -4.03 5.55 -64.68
C ARG A 3 -4.67 6.50 -63.66
N ILE A 4 -5.89 6.22 -63.19
CA ILE A 4 -6.48 6.90 -62.02
C ILE A 4 -6.20 6.03 -60.79
N ARG A 5 -5.41 6.57 -59.86
CA ARG A 5 -5.18 5.99 -58.53
C ARG A 5 -6.27 6.50 -57.60
N LEU A 6 -7.03 5.58 -57.01
CA LEU A 6 -7.95 5.87 -55.91
C LEU A 6 -7.13 5.94 -54.62
N LEU A 7 -6.96 7.14 -54.06
CA LEU A 7 -6.38 7.32 -52.73
C LEU A 7 -7.52 7.28 -51.70
N CYS A 8 -7.61 6.20 -50.94
CA CYS A 8 -8.40 6.16 -49.71
C CYS A 8 -7.65 6.97 -48.64
N VAL A 9 -8.21 8.10 -48.21
CA VAL A 9 -7.77 8.79 -47.00
C VAL A 9 -8.55 8.22 -45.82
N ALA A 10 -7.94 7.30 -45.08
CA ALA A 10 -8.43 6.87 -43.78
C ALA A 10 -8.07 7.94 -42.74
N GLY A 11 -9.06 8.67 -42.24
CA GLY A 11 -8.90 9.57 -41.11
C GLY A 11 -8.74 8.77 -39.82
N GLY A 12 -7.52 8.66 -39.31
CA GLY A 12 -7.25 8.12 -37.99
C GLY A 12 -7.60 9.15 -36.92
N ILE A 13 -8.64 8.88 -36.12
CA ILE A 13 -8.89 9.59 -34.88
C ILE A 13 -7.90 9.05 -33.85
N ALA A 14 -6.83 9.80 -33.58
CA ALA A 14 -5.94 9.52 -32.47
C ALA A 14 -6.64 9.93 -31.16
N CYS A 15 -7.17 8.94 -30.44
CA CYS A 15 -7.68 9.13 -29.09
C CYS A 15 -6.48 9.28 -28.15
N ALA A 16 -6.11 10.51 -27.82
CA ALA A 16 -5.08 10.79 -26.82
C ALA A 16 -5.62 10.38 -25.44
N ILE A 17 -5.15 9.24 -24.92
CA ILE A 17 -5.39 8.86 -23.54
C ILE A 17 -4.55 9.79 -22.68
N ALA A 18 -5.20 10.77 -22.04
CA ALA A 18 -4.56 11.59 -21.03
C ALA A 18 -4.24 10.72 -19.81
N PHE A 19 -2.99 10.34 -19.64
CA PHE A 19 -2.50 9.85 -18.35
C PHE A 19 -2.55 11.03 -17.37
N ALA A 20 -3.55 11.04 -16.49
CA ALA A 20 -3.48 11.89 -15.32
C ALA A 20 -2.22 11.50 -14.53
N PRO A 21 -1.37 12.46 -14.11
CA PRO A 21 -0.25 12.14 -13.25
C PRO A 21 -0.78 11.55 -11.95
N VAL A 22 -0.45 10.29 -11.67
CA VAL A 22 -0.55 9.76 -10.32
C VAL A 22 0.41 10.60 -9.50
N ASN A 23 -0.10 11.44 -8.61
CA ASN A 23 0.74 12.12 -7.64
C ASN A 23 1.42 11.02 -6.81
N ALA A 24 2.70 10.78 -7.06
CA ALA A 24 3.50 9.90 -6.23
C ALA A 24 3.64 10.60 -4.88
N HIS A 25 2.76 10.26 -3.93
CA HIS A 25 2.97 10.62 -2.54
C HIS A 25 4.22 9.89 -2.06
N ALA A 26 5.15 10.64 -1.47
CA ALA A 26 6.35 10.06 -0.89
C ALA A 26 5.94 9.06 0.21
N ALA A 27 6.73 7.99 0.37
CA ALA A 27 6.56 7.08 1.50
C ALA A 27 6.52 7.87 2.83
N PRO A 28 5.65 7.49 3.79
CA PRO A 28 5.63 8.12 5.08
C PRO A 28 6.99 7.88 5.74
N ALA A 29 7.60 8.95 6.24
CA ALA A 29 8.83 8.84 6.99
C ALA A 29 8.47 8.66 8.46
N PRO A 30 8.87 7.56 9.12
CA PRO A 30 8.77 7.49 10.57
C PRO A 30 9.56 8.66 11.15
N LEU A 31 8.92 9.40 12.05
CA LEU A 31 9.64 10.37 12.87
C LEU A 31 10.63 9.56 13.74
N ASN A 32 11.72 10.17 14.20
CA ASN A 32 12.69 9.51 15.10
C ASN A 32 12.09 9.21 16.51
N ASN A 33 10.82 8.82 16.59
CA ASN A 33 9.99 8.71 17.79
C ASN A 33 9.32 7.34 17.95
N LEU A 34 9.79 6.31 17.23
CA LEU A 34 9.33 4.94 17.46
C LEU A 34 9.62 4.47 18.90
N ASP A 35 10.60 5.07 19.57
CA ASP A 35 10.89 4.84 20.99
C ASP A 35 9.81 5.40 21.93
N ASP A 36 9.03 6.39 21.49
CA ASP A 36 7.93 7.00 22.27
C ASP A 36 6.60 6.25 22.08
N VAL A 37 6.54 5.29 21.14
CA VAL A 37 5.33 4.49 20.91
C VAL A 37 5.03 3.66 22.17
N PRO A 38 3.83 3.77 22.76
CA PRO A 38 3.49 3.01 23.95
C PRO A 38 3.65 1.50 23.73
N GLY A 39 4.22 0.77 24.70
CA GLY A 39 4.50 -0.67 24.57
C GLY A 39 3.29 -1.57 24.29
N ARG A 40 2.06 -1.06 24.47
CA ARG A 40 0.83 -1.72 24.00
C ARG A 40 0.79 -1.87 22.47
N THR A 41 1.51 -1.02 21.74
CA THR A 41 1.56 -0.96 20.29
C THR A 41 2.95 -1.39 19.81
N SER A 42 2.95 -2.23 18.79
CA SER A 42 4.11 -2.67 18.04
C SER A 42 3.97 -2.15 16.61
N ILE A 43 5.05 -1.63 16.02
CA ILE A 43 5.06 -1.08 14.66
C ILE A 43 6.35 -1.52 13.94
N THR A 44 6.23 -1.93 12.69
CA THR A 44 7.37 -2.06 11.76
C THR A 44 7.07 -1.28 10.50
N PHE A 45 8.09 -0.64 9.94
CA PHE A 45 8.08 0.00 8.64
C PHE A 45 9.30 -0.43 7.83
N GLN A 46 9.10 -0.62 6.54
CA GLN A 46 10.19 -0.79 5.59
C GLN A 46 9.91 0.01 4.32
N HIS A 47 10.90 0.78 3.89
CA HIS A 47 10.95 1.43 2.59
C HIS A 47 12.05 0.78 1.76
N SER A 48 11.65 0.00 0.76
CA SER A 48 12.55 -0.83 -0.03
C SER A 48 13.61 -0.05 -0.82
N PRO A 49 13.29 1.07 -1.51
CA PRO A 49 14.27 1.79 -2.31
C PRO A 49 15.47 2.34 -1.52
N SER A 50 15.27 2.80 -0.29
CA SER A 50 16.37 3.28 0.57
C SER A 50 16.99 2.17 1.44
N GLY A 51 16.36 0.98 1.50
CA GLY A 51 16.72 -0.07 2.46
C GLY A 51 16.40 0.27 3.91
N THR A 52 15.66 1.35 4.17
CA THR A 52 15.27 1.75 5.53
C THR A 52 14.30 0.72 6.09
N ARG A 53 14.66 0.11 7.22
CA ARG A 53 13.77 -0.71 8.03
C ARG A 53 13.87 -0.27 9.48
N VAL A 54 12.75 0.08 10.08
CA VAL A 54 12.66 0.52 11.48
C VAL A 54 11.44 -0.09 12.14
N GLY A 55 11.48 -0.21 13.45
CA GLY A 55 10.34 -0.69 14.22
C GLY A 55 10.50 -0.34 15.69
N THR A 56 9.41 -0.51 16.44
CA THR A 56 9.41 -0.38 17.90
C THR A 56 10.21 -1.52 18.54
N ALA A 57 10.64 -1.36 19.79
CA ALA A 57 11.44 -2.39 20.49
C ALA A 57 10.76 -3.78 20.59
N ASN A 58 9.42 -3.82 20.51
CA ASN A 58 8.59 -5.03 20.51
C ASN A 58 8.12 -5.44 19.09
N GLU A 59 8.80 -5.00 18.02
CA GLU A 59 8.39 -5.32 16.64
C GLU A 59 8.38 -6.82 16.30
N GLY A 60 9.24 -7.60 16.97
CA GLY A 60 9.34 -9.04 16.81
C GLY A 60 8.45 -9.85 17.75
N GLU A 61 7.69 -9.20 18.62
CA GLU A 61 6.84 -9.88 19.60
C GLU A 61 5.70 -10.63 18.89
N ALA A 62 5.60 -11.95 19.15
CA ALA A 62 4.50 -12.76 18.66
C ALA A 62 3.21 -12.39 19.42
N ARG A 63 2.20 -11.93 18.68
CA ARG A 63 0.89 -11.53 19.17
C ARG A 63 -0.20 -12.23 18.35
N PRO A 64 -1.46 -12.29 18.81
CA PRO A 64 -2.54 -12.87 18.03
C PRO A 64 -2.57 -12.27 16.62
N ALA A 65 -2.57 -13.11 15.59
CA ALA A 65 -2.54 -12.65 14.21
C ALA A 65 -3.87 -12.02 13.77
N LEU A 66 -4.97 -12.35 14.46
CA LEU A 66 -6.31 -11.87 14.12
C LEU A 66 -6.58 -12.13 12.62
N SER A 67 -7.27 -11.22 11.95
CA SER A 67 -7.49 -11.29 10.51
C SER A 67 -6.27 -10.92 9.64
N ILE A 68 -5.10 -10.65 10.20
CA ILE A 68 -3.84 -10.53 9.43
C ILE A 68 -3.42 -11.91 8.90
N SER A 69 -3.72 -12.98 9.64
CA SER A 69 -3.46 -14.36 9.22
C SER A 69 -4.01 -14.72 7.84
N LYS A 70 -5.12 -14.08 7.43
CA LYS A 70 -5.76 -14.25 6.12
C LYS A 70 -4.83 -13.88 4.96
N LEU A 71 -3.85 -12.98 5.16
CA LEU A 71 -2.82 -12.70 4.16
C LEU A 71 -2.01 -13.96 3.82
N TYR A 72 -1.62 -14.73 4.84
CA TYR A 72 -0.81 -15.93 4.68
C TYR A 72 -1.63 -17.09 4.09
N ILE A 73 -2.88 -17.24 4.55
CA ILE A 73 -3.80 -18.25 4.02
C ILE A 73 -4.02 -18.03 2.51
N VAL A 74 -4.31 -16.78 2.15
CA VAL A 74 -4.59 -16.40 0.76
C VAL A 74 -3.35 -16.49 -0.11
N ASP A 75 -2.18 -16.07 0.36
CA ASP A 75 -0.93 -16.22 -0.39
C ASP A 75 -0.66 -17.69 -0.72
N HIS A 76 -0.80 -18.57 0.26
CA HIS A 76 -0.64 -20.00 0.06
C HIS A 76 -1.64 -20.55 -0.98
N ALA A 77 -2.93 -20.21 -0.85
CA ALA A 77 -3.95 -20.67 -1.78
C ALA A 77 -3.68 -20.18 -3.23
N LEU A 78 -3.20 -18.94 -3.38
CA LEU A 78 -2.86 -18.39 -4.70
C LEU A 78 -1.64 -19.04 -5.35
N ARG A 79 -0.62 -19.40 -4.56
CA ARG A 79 0.66 -19.92 -5.07
C ARG A 79 0.69 -21.44 -5.18
N HIS A 80 0.07 -22.11 -4.22
CA HIS A 80 0.18 -23.56 -4.01
C HIS A 80 -1.17 -24.28 -4.04
N GLY A 81 -2.28 -23.53 -4.12
CA GLY A 81 -3.61 -24.11 -4.25
C GLY A 81 -3.85 -24.75 -5.61
N ASP A 82 -5.05 -25.26 -5.82
CA ASP A 82 -5.42 -25.96 -7.06
C ASP A 82 -5.80 -25.02 -8.22
N GLY A 83 -5.71 -23.71 -7.99
CA GLY A 83 -6.08 -22.68 -8.96
C GLY A 83 -7.58 -22.58 -9.23
N SER A 84 -8.42 -23.20 -8.39
CA SER A 84 -9.88 -23.18 -8.58
C SER A 84 -10.45 -21.77 -8.48
N GLU A 85 -11.48 -21.50 -9.30
CA GLU A 85 -12.24 -20.25 -9.23
C GLU A 85 -12.85 -20.04 -7.84
N ARG A 86 -13.26 -21.12 -7.18
CA ARG A 86 -13.77 -21.08 -5.80
C ARG A 86 -12.76 -20.51 -4.82
N ASP A 87 -11.52 -20.99 -4.84
CA ASP A 87 -10.47 -20.49 -3.96
C ASP A 87 -10.17 -19.02 -4.24
N ARG A 88 -10.16 -18.62 -5.52
CA ARG A 88 -9.98 -17.22 -5.90
C ARG A 88 -11.08 -16.33 -5.34
N MET A 89 -12.35 -16.75 -5.45
CA MET A 89 -13.49 -16.01 -4.89
C MET A 89 -13.44 -15.93 -3.36
N LEU A 90 -13.06 -17.03 -2.69
CA LEU A 90 -12.88 -17.07 -1.24
C LEU A 90 -11.75 -16.14 -0.81
N ALA A 91 -10.64 -16.17 -1.53
CA ALA A 91 -9.47 -15.36 -1.24
C ALA A 91 -9.77 -13.87 -1.38
N GLU A 92 -10.50 -13.47 -2.42
CA GLU A 92 -10.98 -12.10 -2.57
C GLU A 92 -11.85 -11.68 -1.38
N ARG A 93 -12.82 -12.51 -0.97
CA ARG A 93 -13.70 -12.21 0.18
C ARG A 93 -12.91 -12.08 1.48
N ALA A 94 -11.98 -13.01 1.73
CA ALA A 94 -11.14 -13.03 2.93
C ALA A 94 -10.26 -11.78 3.03
N ILE A 95 -9.75 -11.25 1.92
CA ILE A 95 -8.95 -10.02 1.93
C ILE A 95 -9.82 -8.77 1.97
N ARG A 96 -10.75 -8.63 1.01
CA ARG A 96 -11.51 -7.38 0.84
C ARG A 96 -12.49 -7.10 1.97
N PHE A 97 -13.20 -8.14 2.40
CA PHE A 97 -14.28 -8.03 3.37
C PHE A 97 -13.92 -8.70 4.70
N SER A 98 -12.67 -9.13 4.88
CA SER A 98 -12.22 -9.85 6.08
C SER A 98 -13.10 -11.05 6.44
N ASP A 99 -13.71 -11.70 5.45
CA ASP A 99 -14.74 -12.71 5.65
C ASP A 99 -14.20 -13.98 6.33
N ASP A 100 -14.65 -14.25 7.55
CA ASP A 100 -14.23 -15.40 8.35
C ASP A 100 -14.68 -16.72 7.75
N GLY A 101 -15.89 -16.79 7.20
CA GLY A 101 -16.38 -18.00 6.54
C GLY A 101 -15.53 -18.34 5.32
N ALA A 102 -15.06 -17.32 4.60
CA ALA A 102 -14.16 -17.54 3.48
C ALA A 102 -12.76 -18.00 3.92
N ALA A 103 -12.23 -17.45 5.02
CA ALA A 103 -10.98 -17.88 5.60
C ALA A 103 -11.04 -19.29 6.17
N GLU A 104 -12.15 -19.66 6.83
CA GLU A 104 -12.39 -21.00 7.37
C GLU A 104 -12.40 -22.06 6.26
N GLU A 105 -13.07 -21.80 5.14
CA GLU A 105 -13.10 -22.73 4.01
C GLU A 105 -11.72 -22.90 3.36
N LEU A 106 -10.99 -21.79 3.14
CA LEU A 106 -9.62 -21.85 2.62
C LEU A 106 -8.67 -22.57 3.58
N PHE A 107 -8.75 -22.29 4.88
CA PHE A 107 -7.91 -22.93 5.87
C PHE A 107 -8.24 -24.42 6.02
N GLY A 108 -9.53 -24.79 5.98
CA GLY A 108 -9.95 -26.20 6.00
C GLY A 108 -9.40 -26.98 4.80
N LYS A 109 -9.32 -26.35 3.63
CA LYS A 109 -8.69 -26.93 2.44
C LYS A 109 -7.16 -26.95 2.51
N TYR A 110 -6.57 -25.92 3.11
CA TYR A 110 -5.12 -25.71 3.24
C TYR A 110 -4.69 -25.50 4.71
N PRO A 111 -4.75 -26.54 5.56
CA PRO A 111 -4.57 -26.38 7.01
C PRO A 111 -3.15 -25.98 7.43
N ASN A 112 -2.16 -26.20 6.56
CA ASN A 112 -0.77 -25.79 6.79
C ASN A 112 -0.43 -24.45 6.14
N SER A 113 -1.41 -23.72 5.58
CA SER A 113 -1.16 -22.50 4.80
C SER A 113 -0.36 -21.44 5.54
N ILE A 114 -0.67 -21.20 6.82
CA ILE A 114 0.05 -20.21 7.65
C ILE A 114 1.50 -20.65 7.91
N SER A 115 1.73 -21.90 8.36
CA SER A 115 3.07 -22.40 8.67
C SER A 115 3.93 -22.59 7.43
N ALA A 116 3.34 -23.01 6.30
CA ALA A 116 4.02 -23.11 5.01
C ALA A 116 4.44 -21.73 4.50
N THR A 117 3.56 -20.74 4.58
CA THR A 117 3.90 -19.34 4.22
C THR A 117 4.98 -18.81 5.16
N ALA A 118 4.86 -19.03 6.47
CA ALA A 118 5.88 -18.61 7.42
C ALA A 118 7.26 -19.20 7.08
N ALA A 119 7.33 -20.48 6.74
CA ALA A 119 8.57 -21.12 6.32
C ALA A 119 9.12 -20.54 5.00
N GLU A 120 8.26 -20.29 4.01
CA GLU A 120 8.65 -19.76 2.69
C GLU A 120 9.25 -18.34 2.79
N TYR A 121 8.70 -17.50 3.66
CA TYR A 121 9.15 -16.11 3.83
C TYR A 121 10.08 -15.90 5.04
N GLY A 122 10.40 -16.94 5.80
CA GLY A 122 11.27 -16.86 6.98
C GLY A 122 10.66 -16.09 8.16
N LEU A 123 9.35 -16.21 8.36
CA LEU A 123 8.58 -15.50 9.39
C LEU A 123 8.65 -16.26 10.73
N THR A 124 9.40 -15.75 11.70
CA THR A 124 9.76 -16.51 12.92
C THR A 124 8.74 -16.44 14.05
N ALA A 125 7.86 -15.43 14.05
CA ALA A 125 6.78 -15.24 15.02
C ALA A 125 5.41 -15.67 14.46
N THR A 126 5.36 -16.12 13.20
CA THR A 126 4.14 -16.47 12.48
C THR A 126 3.87 -17.98 12.51
N GLY A 127 2.72 -18.38 13.04
CA GLY A 127 2.34 -19.78 13.11
C GLY A 127 1.08 -20.05 13.92
N GLY A 128 0.75 -21.33 14.12
CA GLY A 128 -0.42 -21.78 14.86
C GLY A 128 -1.16 -22.92 14.16
N GLY A 129 -1.86 -23.75 14.94
CA GLY A 129 -2.61 -24.90 14.41
C GLY A 129 -4.01 -24.57 13.89
N TYR A 130 -4.54 -23.40 14.24
CA TYR A 130 -5.83 -22.89 13.76
C TYR A 130 -5.71 -21.39 13.47
N TRP A 131 -6.27 -20.94 12.35
CA TRP A 131 -6.07 -19.57 11.90
C TRP A 131 -6.62 -18.52 12.88
N GLY A 132 -7.80 -18.76 13.47
CA GLY A 132 -8.41 -17.84 14.44
C GLY A 132 -7.64 -17.70 15.77
N SER A 133 -6.69 -18.59 16.04
CA SER A 133 -5.81 -18.54 17.22
C SER A 133 -4.32 -18.51 16.86
N SER A 134 -3.99 -18.16 15.62
CA SER A 134 -2.61 -18.06 15.14
C SER A 134 -1.92 -16.81 15.69
N THR A 135 -0.60 -16.77 15.62
CA THR A 135 0.22 -15.61 15.99
C THR A 135 1.01 -15.08 14.80
N THR A 136 1.41 -13.81 14.87
CA THR A 136 2.39 -13.16 14.00
C THR A 136 3.00 -11.95 14.72
N SER A 137 3.98 -11.30 14.10
CA SER A 137 4.55 -10.02 14.54
C SER A 137 4.41 -8.96 13.44
N THR A 138 4.59 -7.69 13.80
CA THR A 138 4.64 -6.61 12.80
C THR A 138 5.87 -6.76 11.91
N ALA A 139 6.99 -7.22 12.47
CA ALA A 139 8.21 -7.52 11.73
C ALA A 139 7.99 -8.60 10.65
N ASP A 140 7.31 -9.69 10.99
CA ASP A 140 6.99 -10.77 10.06
C ASP A 140 6.01 -10.30 8.98
N THR A 141 4.98 -9.53 9.37
CA THR A 141 3.99 -9.01 8.43
C THR A 141 4.62 -8.10 7.38
N VAL A 142 5.51 -7.18 7.79
CA VAL A 142 6.26 -6.32 6.84
C VAL A 142 7.22 -7.14 5.98
N THR A 143 7.94 -8.10 6.58
CA THR A 143 8.83 -9.01 5.84
C THR A 143 8.08 -9.74 4.73
N PHE A 144 6.89 -10.27 5.04
CA PHE A 144 6.01 -10.90 4.07
C PHE A 144 5.61 -9.94 2.94
N LEU A 145 5.08 -8.76 3.26
CA LEU A 145 4.60 -7.80 2.25
C LEU A 145 5.74 -7.33 1.33
N GLU A 146 6.90 -6.98 1.87
CA GLU A 146 8.06 -6.54 1.09
C GLU A 146 8.64 -7.66 0.23
N ALA A 147 8.76 -8.87 0.78
CA ALA A 147 9.20 -10.02 0.01
C ALA A 147 8.23 -10.34 -1.12
N LYS A 148 6.92 -10.29 -0.87
CA LYS A 148 5.90 -10.55 -1.87
C LYS A 148 5.85 -9.48 -2.96
N LYS A 149 6.00 -8.18 -2.62
CA LYS A 149 6.15 -7.12 -3.64
C LYS A 149 7.33 -7.36 -4.56
N ARG A 150 8.44 -7.89 -4.02
CA ARG A 150 9.64 -8.18 -4.79
C ARG A 150 9.50 -9.43 -5.68
N THR A 151 8.84 -10.47 -5.20
CA THR A 151 8.80 -11.78 -5.88
C THR A 151 7.54 -12.00 -6.72
N ASP A 152 6.43 -11.35 -6.37
CA ASP A 152 5.12 -11.46 -7.03
C ASP A 152 4.34 -10.12 -6.91
N PRO A 153 4.83 -9.02 -7.51
CA PRO A 153 4.16 -7.72 -7.47
C PRO A 153 2.78 -7.71 -8.16
N GLY A 154 2.56 -8.65 -9.09
CA GLY A 154 1.29 -8.80 -9.82
C GLY A 154 0.23 -9.61 -9.08
N SER A 155 0.50 -10.01 -7.83
CA SER A 155 -0.41 -10.87 -7.08
C SER A 155 -1.80 -10.23 -6.89
N PRO A 156 -2.90 -10.96 -7.10
CA PRO A 156 -4.25 -10.49 -6.81
C PRO A 156 -4.43 -9.97 -5.37
N LEU A 157 -3.64 -10.49 -4.42
CA LEU A 157 -3.64 -10.08 -3.03
C LEU A 157 -3.48 -8.56 -2.86
N PHE A 158 -2.55 -7.93 -3.58
CA PHE A 158 -2.36 -6.47 -3.48
C PHE A 158 -3.54 -5.70 -4.07
N GLY A 159 -4.11 -6.18 -5.18
CA GLY A 159 -5.32 -5.60 -5.76
C GLY A 159 -6.52 -5.67 -4.80
N TRP A 160 -6.66 -6.78 -4.07
CA TRP A 160 -7.72 -6.95 -3.08
C TRP A 160 -7.52 -6.11 -1.82
N MET A 161 -6.28 -5.96 -1.34
CA MET A 161 -5.96 -5.03 -0.25
C MET A 161 -6.22 -3.57 -0.64
N ALA A 162 -5.92 -3.18 -1.88
CA ALA A 162 -6.20 -1.85 -2.41
C ALA A 162 -7.69 -1.59 -2.61
N ALA A 163 -8.45 -2.62 -2.94
CA ALA A 163 -9.89 -2.57 -3.14
C ALA A 163 -10.69 -3.05 -1.91
N ALA A 164 -10.08 -3.01 -0.72
CA ALA A 164 -10.74 -3.45 0.51
C ALA A 164 -12.06 -2.69 0.73
N GLY A 165 -13.09 -3.41 1.16
CA GLY A 165 -14.40 -2.81 1.43
C GLY A 165 -14.31 -1.84 2.62
N PRO A 166 -15.05 -0.73 2.62
CA PRO A 166 -15.06 0.19 3.77
C PRO A 166 -15.59 -0.48 5.05
N VAL A 167 -16.36 -1.56 4.90
CA VAL A 167 -16.94 -2.35 5.99
C VAL A 167 -16.67 -3.83 5.70
N ALA A 168 -16.23 -4.56 6.72
CA ALA A 168 -16.03 -6.00 6.67
C ALA A 168 -17.38 -6.77 6.70
N ALA A 169 -17.33 -8.08 6.44
CA ALA A 169 -18.51 -8.93 6.37
C ALA A 169 -19.33 -8.97 7.67
N ASP A 170 -18.69 -8.73 8.82
CA ASP A 170 -19.28 -8.68 10.15
C ASP A 170 -19.79 -7.28 10.55
N GLY A 171 -19.60 -6.26 9.71
CA GLY A 171 -19.98 -4.87 9.99
C GLY A 171 -18.85 -3.97 10.53
N THR A 172 -17.63 -4.48 10.70
CA THR A 172 -16.50 -3.70 11.22
C THR A 172 -15.97 -2.70 10.16
N ASN A 173 -15.87 -1.41 10.51
CA ASN A 173 -15.37 -0.35 9.60
C ASN A 173 -13.86 -0.48 9.37
N GLN A 174 -13.41 -0.72 8.14
CA GLN A 174 -12.00 -0.95 7.78
C GLN A 174 -11.27 0.35 7.40
N ASN A 175 -10.96 1.21 8.39
CA ASN A 175 -10.41 2.56 8.15
C ASN A 175 -9.47 3.10 9.25
N TRP A 176 -8.72 2.25 9.94
CA TRP A 176 -7.89 2.65 11.09
C TRP A 176 -6.41 2.24 10.97
N GLY A 177 -5.59 2.79 11.87
CA GLY A 177 -4.19 2.44 12.03
C GLY A 177 -3.34 2.84 10.82
N THR A 178 -2.58 1.90 10.28
CA THR A 178 -1.64 2.14 9.17
C THR A 178 -2.31 2.65 7.91
N SER A 179 -3.60 2.36 7.68
CA SER A 179 -4.32 2.85 6.50
C SER A 179 -4.52 4.36 6.47
N THR A 180 -4.26 5.04 7.59
CA THR A 180 -4.38 6.50 7.70
C THR A 180 -3.11 7.24 7.29
N LEU A 181 -2.02 6.51 7.01
CA LEU A 181 -0.75 7.10 6.61
C LEU A 181 -0.78 7.56 5.13
N PRO A 182 -0.08 8.66 4.79
CA PRO A 182 0.02 9.11 3.42
C PRO A 182 0.71 8.06 2.53
N GLY A 183 0.33 8.02 1.25
CA GLY A 183 0.93 7.11 0.26
C GLY A 183 0.51 5.63 0.39
N VAL A 184 -0.35 5.28 1.35
CA VAL A 184 -0.93 3.93 1.43
C VAL A 184 -1.85 3.67 0.24
N ILE A 185 -1.64 2.53 -0.42
CA ILE A 185 -2.42 2.07 -1.57
C ILE A 185 -3.46 1.03 -1.14
N GLY A 186 -3.09 0.13 -0.22
CA GLY A 186 -3.98 -0.92 0.24
C GLY A 186 -3.63 -1.44 1.63
N SER A 187 -4.63 -2.00 2.28
CA SER A 187 -4.56 -2.37 3.69
C SER A 187 -5.32 -3.67 4.00
N LYS A 188 -4.92 -4.32 5.09
CA LYS A 188 -5.67 -5.40 5.75
C LYS A 188 -5.70 -5.13 7.25
N TRP A 189 -6.86 -5.34 7.86
CA TRP A 189 -7.08 -5.15 9.29
C TRP A 189 -7.38 -6.45 10.01
N GLY A 190 -7.16 -6.47 11.32
CA GLY A 190 -7.58 -7.52 12.23
C GLY A 190 -8.02 -6.96 13.56
N TRP A 191 -8.97 -7.64 14.20
CA TRP A 191 -9.53 -7.28 15.50
C TRP A 191 -9.90 -8.57 16.25
N SER A 192 -9.95 -8.48 17.57
CA SER A 192 -10.45 -9.53 18.44
C SER A 192 -11.98 -9.47 18.53
N ASP A 193 -12.68 -10.57 18.23
CA ASP A 193 -14.13 -10.67 18.46
C ASP A 193 -14.48 -10.94 19.93
N PHE A 194 -13.53 -11.56 20.65
CA PHE A 194 -13.70 -11.97 22.05
C PHE A 194 -12.46 -11.61 22.88
N GLY A 195 -12.66 -11.43 24.18
CA GLY A 195 -11.59 -11.18 25.14
C GLY A 195 -11.11 -9.72 25.13
N PRO A 196 -9.88 -9.46 25.61
CA PRO A 196 -9.30 -8.12 25.62
C PRO A 196 -9.19 -7.55 24.21
N SER A 197 -9.59 -6.28 24.05
CA SER A 197 -9.51 -5.58 22.77
C SER A 197 -8.07 -5.61 22.24
N SER A 198 -7.90 -6.14 21.03
CA SER A 198 -6.66 -6.05 20.28
C SER A 198 -7.00 -5.79 18.81
N VAL A 199 -6.20 -4.96 18.17
CA VAL A 199 -6.35 -4.61 16.75
C VAL A 199 -5.02 -4.67 16.02
N ALA A 200 -5.08 -4.89 14.72
CA ALA A 200 -3.96 -4.95 13.82
C ALA A 200 -4.31 -4.25 12.50
N SER A 201 -3.32 -3.64 11.87
CA SER A 201 -3.42 -3.14 10.50
C SER A 201 -2.09 -3.33 9.78
N ALA A 202 -2.13 -3.76 8.53
CA ALA A 202 -0.98 -3.94 7.67
C ALA A 202 -1.26 -3.31 6.32
N SER A 203 -0.37 -2.44 5.86
CA SER A 203 -0.56 -1.63 4.66
C SER A 203 0.67 -1.64 3.78
N PHE A 204 0.46 -1.42 2.49
CA PHE A 204 1.52 -1.19 1.53
C PHE A 204 1.26 0.10 0.74
N GLY A 205 2.35 0.79 0.40
CA GLY A 205 2.39 1.81 -0.63
C GLY A 205 3.20 1.33 -1.84
N SER A 206 3.53 2.24 -2.73
CA SER A 206 4.25 1.90 -3.98
C SER A 206 5.63 1.28 -3.72
N ASP A 207 6.28 1.67 -2.62
CA ASP A 207 7.68 1.41 -2.31
C ASP A 207 7.92 1.05 -0.83
N PHE A 208 6.87 1.09 0.00
CA PHE A 208 6.96 0.76 1.43
C PHE A 208 5.88 -0.22 1.88
N SER A 209 6.09 -0.84 3.04
CA SER A 209 5.07 -1.55 3.81
C SER A 209 5.21 -1.19 5.28
N VAL A 210 4.09 -1.27 5.97
CA VAL A 210 3.98 -0.91 7.39
C VAL A 210 2.96 -1.82 8.04
N ALA A 211 3.25 -2.27 9.26
CA ALA A 211 2.31 -3.03 10.06
C ALA A 211 2.30 -2.50 11.49
N ALA A 212 1.12 -2.50 12.10
CA ALA A 212 0.92 -2.16 13.50
C ALA A 212 0.02 -3.19 14.19
N GLN A 213 0.32 -3.49 15.45
CA GLN A 213 -0.53 -4.29 16.32
C GLN A 213 -0.62 -3.65 17.70
N THR A 214 -1.84 -3.54 18.23
CA THR A 214 -2.12 -2.82 19.48
C THR A 214 -3.00 -3.68 20.38
N HIS A 215 -2.57 -3.88 21.62
CA HIS A 215 -3.47 -4.28 22.70
C HIS A 215 -4.27 -3.05 23.12
N GLY A 216 -5.48 -2.93 22.58
CA GLY A 216 -6.32 -1.74 22.66
C GLY A 216 -7.23 -1.63 21.43
N THR A 217 -7.78 -0.44 21.25
CA THR A 217 -8.80 -0.14 20.25
C THR A 217 -8.21 0.31 18.91
N ALA A 218 -9.05 0.35 17.87
CA ALA A 218 -8.72 0.97 16.59
C ALA A 218 -8.29 2.44 16.73
N ALA A 219 -8.87 3.18 17.68
CA ALA A 219 -8.49 4.56 17.98
C ALA A 219 -7.10 4.64 18.60
N ASP A 220 -6.78 3.76 19.56
CA ASP A 220 -5.45 3.70 20.17
C ASP A 220 -4.37 3.42 19.12
N GLN A 221 -4.60 2.42 18.27
CA GLN A 221 -3.67 2.10 17.19
C GLN A 221 -3.50 3.27 16.21
N THR A 222 -4.59 3.96 15.87
CA THR A 222 -4.53 5.11 14.95
C THR A 222 -3.71 6.25 15.56
N ALA A 223 -3.94 6.57 16.84
CA ALA A 223 -3.19 7.61 17.53
C ALA A 223 -1.69 7.27 17.62
N ASP A 224 -1.36 6.02 17.97
CA ASP A 224 0.04 5.57 18.09
C ASP A 224 0.76 5.56 16.73
N VAL A 225 0.07 5.10 15.67
CA VAL A 225 0.61 5.14 14.30
C VAL A 225 0.79 6.57 13.81
N GLN A 226 -0.21 7.44 13.92
CA GLN A 226 -0.07 8.83 13.48
C GLN A 226 0.98 9.59 14.28
N GLY A 227 1.10 9.29 15.58
CA GLY A 227 2.19 9.78 16.42
C GLY A 227 3.55 9.39 15.84
N ALA A 228 3.74 8.12 15.46
CA ALA A 228 5.01 7.59 14.97
C ALA A 228 5.49 8.14 13.60
N PHE A 229 4.57 8.59 12.73
CA PHE A 229 4.94 9.05 11.37
C PHE A 229 4.73 10.55 11.15
N GLY A 230 4.01 11.24 12.05
CA GLY A 230 3.73 12.66 11.91
C GLY A 230 2.80 13.01 10.74
N PRO A 231 2.53 14.31 10.51
CA PRO A 231 1.86 14.75 9.29
C PRO A 231 2.74 14.51 8.05
N GLU A 232 2.12 14.45 6.86
CA GLU A 232 2.84 14.35 5.60
C GLU A 232 3.96 15.42 5.52
N PRO A 233 5.19 15.08 5.09
CA PRO A 233 6.22 16.08 4.89
C PRO A 233 5.69 17.19 3.98
N THR A 234 5.77 18.43 4.42
CA THR A 234 5.39 19.56 3.59
C THR A 234 6.27 19.52 2.34
N PRO A 235 5.71 19.60 1.11
CA PRO A 235 6.52 19.67 -0.09
C PRO A 235 7.53 20.80 0.09
N PRO A 236 8.81 20.60 -0.28
CA PRO A 236 9.77 21.69 -0.23
C PRO A 236 9.17 22.86 -0.99
N THR A 237 9.16 24.05 -0.37
CA THR A 237 8.78 25.27 -1.08
C THR A 237 9.62 25.27 -2.36
N PRO A 238 9.02 25.35 -3.56
CA PRO A 238 9.81 25.46 -4.77
C PRO A 238 10.79 26.60 -4.53
N SER A 239 12.08 26.27 -4.52
CA SER A 239 13.10 27.32 -4.49
C SER A 239 12.71 28.24 -5.64
N PRO A 240 12.53 29.55 -5.41
CA PRO A 240 12.37 30.45 -6.53
C PRO A 240 13.60 30.19 -7.39
N LEU A 241 13.39 29.60 -8.57
CA LEU A 241 14.42 29.57 -9.60
C LEU A 241 14.96 30.99 -9.61
N ALA A 242 16.25 31.13 -9.30
CA ALA A 242 16.89 32.43 -9.35
C ALA A 242 16.64 32.95 -10.77
N LEU A 243 15.65 33.83 -10.90
CA LEU A 243 15.43 34.54 -12.14
C LEU A 243 16.78 35.17 -12.46
N PRO A 244 17.32 34.95 -13.67
CA PRO A 244 18.55 35.62 -14.07
C PRO A 244 18.40 37.08 -13.70
N GLN A 245 19.32 37.60 -12.87
CA GLN A 245 19.37 39.03 -12.57
C GLN A 245 19.77 39.71 -13.88
N ILE A 246 18.77 40.01 -14.72
CA ILE A 246 18.97 40.80 -15.93
C ILE A 246 19.22 42.21 -15.40
N THR A 247 20.49 42.59 -15.40
CA THR A 247 20.88 43.99 -15.25
C THR A 247 20.27 44.75 -16.42
N PRO A 248 19.64 45.91 -16.19
CA PRO A 248 19.06 46.70 -17.25
C PRO A 248 20.18 47.38 -18.04
N ASP A 249 20.78 46.65 -18.98
CA ASP A 249 21.44 47.25 -20.11
C ASP A 249 20.52 47.18 -21.34
N GLU A 250 20.77 48.07 -22.31
CA GLU A 250 19.93 48.26 -23.49
C GLU A 250 19.76 46.99 -24.36
N GLN A 251 20.47 45.89 -24.06
CA GLN A 251 20.32 44.60 -24.75
C GLN A 251 19.15 43.77 -24.20
N GLY A 252 18.78 43.92 -22.92
CA GLY A 252 17.68 43.17 -22.30
C GLY A 252 16.29 43.51 -22.86
N LEU A 253 16.07 44.77 -23.27
CA LEU A 253 14.77 45.22 -23.79
C LEU A 253 14.52 44.72 -25.22
N ARG A 254 15.58 44.52 -26.03
CA ARG A 254 15.47 43.96 -27.38
C ARG A 254 15.10 42.48 -27.37
N ALA A 255 15.65 41.70 -26.43
CA ALA A 255 15.33 40.28 -26.28
C ALA A 255 13.87 40.04 -25.86
N LEU A 256 13.28 40.94 -25.06
CA LEU A 256 11.87 40.89 -24.68
C LEU A 256 10.93 41.20 -25.85
N ILE A 257 11.29 42.15 -26.72
CA ILE A 257 10.47 42.50 -27.90
C ILE A 257 10.50 41.38 -28.95
N ASP A 258 11.65 40.76 -29.19
CA ASP A 258 11.77 39.64 -30.13
C ASP A 258 11.04 38.37 -29.63
N TYR A 259 10.99 38.15 -28.31
CA TYR A 259 10.28 37.01 -27.71
C TYR A 259 8.75 37.14 -27.81
N PHE A 260 8.19 38.35 -27.63
CA PHE A 260 6.74 38.58 -27.71
C PHE A 260 6.24 38.95 -29.12
N GLY A 261 7.12 39.32 -30.05
CA GLY A 261 6.75 39.72 -31.42
C GLY A 261 6.47 38.58 -32.40
N GLN A 262 6.75 37.31 -32.04
CA GLN A 262 6.60 36.17 -32.96
C GLN A 262 5.32 35.34 -32.77
N VAL A 263 4.39 35.72 -31.88
CA VAL A 263 3.24 34.87 -31.52
C VAL A 263 1.89 35.58 -31.64
N VAL A 264 1.59 36.26 -32.75
CA VAL A 264 0.19 36.52 -33.17
C VAL A 264 0.08 36.62 -34.69
N PRO A 265 -0.57 35.68 -35.41
CA PRO A 265 -1.24 36.00 -36.67
C PRO A 265 -2.67 36.46 -36.39
N LEU A 266 -3.03 37.66 -36.86
CA LEU A 266 -4.41 38.15 -36.86
C LEU A 266 -5.30 37.26 -37.75
N PRO A 267 -6.54 36.94 -37.35
CA PRO A 267 -7.49 36.24 -38.22
C PRO A 267 -7.98 37.19 -39.33
N ARG A 268 -8.20 36.63 -40.53
CA ARG A 268 -8.92 37.32 -41.62
C ARG A 268 -10.43 37.20 -41.42
#